data_AF-A0A1E4RJI6-F1
#
_entry.id   AF-A0A1E4RJI6-F1
#
_cell.length_a   1.000
_cell.length_b   1.000
_cell.length_c   1.000
_cell.angle_alpha   90.00
_cell.angle_beta   90.00
_cell.angle_gamma   90.00
#
_symmetry.space_group_name_H-M   'P 1'
#
loop_
_entity.id
_entity.type
_entity.pdbx_description
1 polymer ?
#
loop_
_entity_poly.entity_id
_entity_poly.type
_entity_poly.pdbx_seq_one_letter_code
_entity_poly.pdbx_strand_id
1 'polypeptide(L)'
;MSSTKKTKQGSVKTPELENHGKYSLVNIWVVTLALKLLLSIGYHSTDFDVHRNWLAITRNLPISQWYLEKTSQWTLDYPPFFAYFELFLSYFIPPIVRNDGCLDIVEKGNYGIPTIYFQRMTVIVSEIVLFGSLQWYINTSKSHSAARRAYVVASSLVLSPGLLLIDHIHFQYNGMMYGILILMINCARLEKYLWCGAWFAILLCFKHIYLYLAPAVFIFLLRAYCLQLKIDKSKNFISNSIGLVRWGNLIKLGSIVLIIFTVAFAPFYKVLPNVIERLFPFSRGLTHAYWAPNIWAIYSFLDRLLIQIYKKVTLSQLPLQKIFKFDSELLQNEDLIRSSTRGIVGDIEFLILPTISPKLTFVLTLFYQIMALIPLFLQPNFRRFMGALTLCGYASFLFGWHVHEKAILIVIFPITFLVSRDKKLLAPFNLLVSCAYVSLFPLIFTSGEWLIKVVYTTLWYIIYYFNFRKVVLPFKNFVGDGEIILDRFINGYILGLIPMVTLVSLIDLFEHKFEVLQKLEFLKLMLISVYCGIGIISSWNGFNWLYFMDESIWDDEIDNN
;
A
#
# COMPACT_ATOMS: atom_id res chain seq x y z
N MET A 1 -45.66 -32.89 -46.05
CA MET A 1 -44.74 -31.75 -45.84
C MET A 1 -45.03 -31.12 -44.48
N SER A 2 -44.27 -31.48 -43.44
CA SER A 2 -44.19 -30.76 -42.16
C SER A 2 -43.08 -31.45 -41.35
N SER A 3 -41.85 -30.93 -41.43
CA SER A 3 -40.73 -31.44 -40.64
C SER A 3 -40.53 -30.56 -39.41
N THR A 4 -40.74 -31.16 -38.25
CA THR A 4 -40.44 -30.63 -36.92
C THR A 4 -38.93 -30.53 -36.71
N LYS A 5 -38.38 -29.31 -36.71
CA LYS A 5 -36.99 -29.05 -36.30
C LYS A 5 -36.92 -28.95 -34.77
N LYS A 6 -36.41 -30.02 -34.13
CA LYS A 6 -35.89 -29.98 -32.76
C LYS A 6 -34.59 -29.17 -32.74
N THR A 7 -34.59 -28.03 -32.09
CA THR A 7 -33.39 -27.25 -31.75
C THR A 7 -32.61 -27.98 -30.64
N LYS A 8 -31.42 -28.47 -30.97
CA LYS A 8 -30.45 -29.00 -30.00
C LYS A 8 -29.95 -27.85 -29.13
N GLN A 9 -30.10 -27.98 -27.82
CA GLN A 9 -29.37 -27.18 -26.82
C GLN A 9 -27.88 -27.38 -27.04
N GLY A 10 -27.17 -26.29 -27.40
CA GLY A 10 -25.72 -26.27 -27.46
C GLY A 10 -25.14 -26.41 -26.05
N SER A 11 -24.30 -27.41 -25.85
CA SER A 11 -23.45 -27.54 -24.68
C SER A 11 -22.56 -26.29 -24.58
N VAL A 12 -22.70 -25.54 -23.49
CA VAL A 12 -21.77 -24.47 -23.12
C VAL A 12 -20.40 -25.13 -22.87
N LYS A 13 -19.51 -25.04 -23.86
CA LYS A 13 -18.11 -25.40 -23.68
C LYS A 13 -17.51 -24.42 -22.67
N THR A 14 -17.07 -24.91 -21.53
CA THR A 14 -16.11 -24.21 -20.66
C THR A 14 -14.94 -23.75 -21.55
N PRO A 15 -14.54 -22.47 -21.55
CA PRO A 15 -13.41 -22.04 -22.35
C PRO A 15 -12.17 -22.76 -21.84
N GLU A 16 -11.58 -23.62 -22.67
CA GLU A 16 -10.26 -24.20 -22.41
C GLU A 16 -9.27 -23.04 -22.31
N LEU A 17 -8.59 -22.94 -21.16
CA LEU A 17 -7.52 -21.96 -20.95
C LEU A 17 -6.39 -22.27 -21.94
N GLU A 18 -6.26 -21.48 -23.00
CA GLU A 18 -5.11 -21.56 -23.90
C GLU A 18 -3.82 -21.31 -23.10
N ASN A 19 -2.88 -22.25 -23.15
CA ASN A 19 -1.61 -22.13 -22.45
C ASN A 19 -0.76 -21.04 -23.12
N HIS A 20 -0.80 -19.82 -22.57
CA HIS A 20 -0.07 -18.65 -23.08
C HIS A 20 1.42 -18.68 -22.71
N GLY A 21 2.13 -19.77 -23.03
CA GLY A 21 3.53 -20.04 -22.68
C GLY A 21 4.58 -19.00 -23.16
N LYS A 22 4.16 -17.88 -23.75
CA LYS A 22 5.02 -16.77 -24.16
C LYS A 22 5.28 -15.74 -23.04
N TYR A 23 4.44 -15.66 -22.01
CA TYR A 23 4.57 -14.64 -20.96
C TYR A 23 4.92 -15.27 -19.61
N SER A 24 6.22 -15.33 -19.32
CA SER A 24 6.77 -15.90 -18.07
C SER A 24 7.60 -14.87 -17.31
N LEU A 25 7.41 -14.81 -15.99
CA LEU A 25 8.20 -13.97 -15.08
C LEU A 25 9.52 -14.61 -14.67
N VAL A 26 9.80 -15.86 -15.07
CA VAL A 26 11.01 -16.60 -14.65
C VAL A 26 12.29 -15.85 -15.01
N ASN A 27 12.39 -15.29 -16.22
CA ASN A 27 13.57 -14.51 -16.63
C ASN A 27 13.74 -13.25 -15.77
N ILE A 28 12.64 -12.59 -15.43
CA ILE A 28 12.65 -11.41 -14.53
C ILE A 28 13.11 -11.85 -13.13
N TRP A 29 12.63 -13.00 -12.65
CA TRP A 29 13.04 -13.54 -11.35
C TRP A 29 14.55 -13.82 -11.31
N VAL A 30 15.12 -14.47 -12.34
CA VAL A 30 16.57 -14.76 -12.40
C VAL A 30 17.39 -13.47 -12.41
N VAL A 31 17.03 -12.48 -13.24
CA VAL A 31 17.77 -11.21 -13.33
C VAL A 31 17.65 -10.40 -12.04
N THR A 32 16.44 -10.35 -11.45
CA THR A 32 16.24 -9.62 -10.19
C THR A 32 16.89 -10.31 -9.01
N LEU A 33 16.97 -11.64 -9.00
CA LEU A 33 17.73 -12.41 -8.00
C LEU A 33 19.19 -12.01 -8.04
N ALA A 34 19.82 -11.99 -9.22
CA ALA A 34 21.21 -11.57 -9.36
C ALA A 34 21.44 -10.13 -8.85
N LEU A 35 20.54 -9.20 -9.19
CA LEU A 35 20.59 -7.84 -8.68
C LEU A 35 20.45 -7.80 -7.15
N LYS A 36 19.48 -8.51 -6.57
CA LYS A 36 19.25 -8.51 -5.11
C LYS A 36 20.42 -9.13 -4.34
N LEU A 37 21.04 -10.17 -4.88
CA LEU A 37 22.26 -10.76 -4.32
C LEU A 37 23.42 -9.76 -4.33
N LEU A 38 23.57 -8.96 -5.39
CA LEU A 38 24.57 -7.89 -5.45
C LEU A 38 24.34 -6.82 -4.36
N LEU A 39 23.07 -6.51 -4.05
CA LEU A 39 22.69 -5.49 -3.07
C LEU A 39 22.71 -5.97 -1.61
N SER A 40 22.99 -7.25 -1.37
CA SER A 40 22.89 -7.88 -0.04
C SER A 40 23.76 -7.22 1.06
N ILE A 41 24.92 -6.66 0.70
CA ILE A 41 25.87 -6.00 1.61
C ILE A 41 25.53 -4.51 1.82
N GLY A 42 24.56 -3.96 1.07
CA GLY A 42 24.16 -2.56 1.16
C GLY A 42 23.50 -2.19 2.49
N TYR A 43 23.18 -0.90 2.64
CA TYR A 43 22.47 -0.36 3.80
C TYR A 43 21.26 -1.23 4.22
N HIS A 44 21.07 -1.38 5.54
CA HIS A 44 19.85 -1.91 6.15
C HIS A 44 19.37 -0.96 7.25
N SER A 45 18.06 -0.84 7.43
CA SER A 45 17.49 0.02 8.46
C SER A 45 17.41 -0.69 9.81
N THR A 46 16.89 0.01 10.83
CA THR A 46 16.55 -0.59 12.13
C THR A 46 15.55 -1.73 12.02
N ASP A 47 14.71 -1.78 10.97
CA ASP A 47 13.76 -2.88 10.73
C ASP A 47 14.49 -4.23 10.59
N PHE A 48 15.76 -4.23 10.17
CA PHE A 48 16.58 -5.44 10.16
C PHE A 48 16.73 -6.04 11.55
N ASP A 49 17.08 -5.20 12.53
CA ASP A 49 17.26 -5.61 13.93
C ASP A 49 15.93 -5.99 14.60
N VAL A 50 14.83 -5.36 14.17
CA VAL A 50 13.47 -5.73 14.57
C VAL A 50 13.18 -7.19 14.20
N HIS A 51 13.39 -7.55 12.94
CA HIS A 51 13.17 -8.93 12.49
C HIS A 51 14.16 -9.92 13.10
N ARG A 52 15.42 -9.52 13.33
CA ARG A 52 16.41 -10.33 14.07
C ARG A 52 15.91 -10.65 15.47
N ASN A 53 15.41 -9.65 16.19
CA ASN A 53 14.83 -9.84 17.52
C ASN A 53 13.57 -10.72 17.48
N TRP A 54 12.73 -10.60 16.45
CA TRP A 54 11.54 -11.46 16.31
C TRP A 54 11.89 -12.93 16.07
N LEU A 55 12.94 -13.22 15.29
CA LEU A 55 13.51 -14.56 15.16
C LEU A 55 13.96 -15.11 16.53
N ALA A 56 14.67 -14.29 17.32
CA ALA A 56 15.14 -14.67 18.65
C ALA A 56 13.98 -14.96 19.63
N ILE A 57 12.99 -14.07 19.70
CA ILE A 57 11.78 -14.22 20.53
C ILE A 57 11.05 -15.52 20.19
N THR A 58 10.74 -15.71 18.90
CA THR A 58 9.90 -16.84 18.47
C THR A 58 10.61 -18.17 18.63
N ARG A 59 11.94 -18.20 18.43
CA ARG A 59 12.75 -19.42 18.55
C ARG A 59 13.01 -19.85 19.99
N ASN A 60 13.31 -18.91 20.88
CA ASN A 60 13.84 -19.23 22.21
C ASN A 60 12.78 -19.22 23.31
N LEU A 61 11.62 -18.59 23.08
CA LEU A 61 10.58 -18.46 24.10
C LEU A 61 9.36 -19.33 23.78
N PRO A 62 8.67 -19.85 24.82
CA PRO A 62 7.34 -20.43 24.65
C PRO A 62 6.36 -19.43 24.02
N ILE A 63 5.41 -19.93 23.22
CA ILE A 63 4.42 -19.11 22.48
C ILE A 63 3.69 -18.10 23.40
N SER A 64 3.38 -18.48 24.63
CA SER A 64 2.70 -17.61 25.59
C SER A 64 3.52 -16.40 26.05
N GLN A 65 4.82 -16.33 25.74
CA GLN A 65 5.72 -15.24 26.12
C GLN A 65 6.06 -14.31 24.95
N TRP A 66 5.72 -14.65 23.71
CA TRP A 66 6.15 -13.90 22.52
C TRP A 66 5.76 -12.43 22.54
N TYR A 67 4.56 -12.10 23.02
CA TYR A 67 4.06 -10.72 23.10
C TYR A 67 4.30 -10.06 24.47
N LEU A 68 4.93 -10.77 25.41
CA LEU A 68 5.28 -10.26 26.74
C LEU A 68 6.75 -9.83 26.85
N GLU A 69 7.62 -10.40 26.02
CA GLU A 69 9.04 -10.03 25.94
C GLU A 69 9.17 -8.52 25.62
N LYS A 70 10.05 -7.84 26.37
CA LYS A 70 10.35 -6.40 26.22
C LYS A 70 11.81 -6.02 26.56
N THR A 71 12.74 -6.97 26.53
CA THR A 71 14.17 -6.74 26.77
C THR A 71 14.72 -5.75 25.72
N SER A 72 14.32 -5.92 24.46
CA SER A 72 14.58 -4.91 23.41
C SER A 72 13.39 -3.98 23.23
N GLN A 73 13.65 -2.77 22.76
CA GLN A 73 12.61 -1.86 22.26
C GLN A 73 11.87 -2.43 21.04
N TRP A 74 12.47 -3.37 20.31
CA TRP A 74 11.92 -3.98 19.10
C TRP A 74 11.01 -5.16 19.40
N THR A 75 9.86 -4.87 20.00
CA THR A 75 8.90 -5.90 20.41
C THR A 75 8.13 -6.49 19.23
N LEU A 76 7.52 -7.65 19.45
CA LEU A 76 6.72 -8.32 18.42
C LEU A 76 5.40 -7.56 18.19
N ASP A 77 5.34 -6.80 17.10
CA ASP A 77 4.24 -5.86 16.82
C ASP A 77 3.36 -6.31 15.64
N TYR A 78 3.63 -7.49 15.06
CA TYR A 78 2.84 -8.06 13.98
C TYR A 78 1.90 -9.16 14.49
N PRO A 79 0.79 -9.46 13.78
CA PRO A 79 -0.15 -10.47 14.23
C PRO A 79 0.41 -11.89 14.14
N PRO A 80 -0.25 -12.88 14.77
CA PRO A 80 0.35 -14.19 15.04
C PRO A 80 0.87 -14.98 13.84
N PHE A 81 0.28 -14.86 12.64
CA PHE A 81 0.80 -15.61 11.49
C PHE A 81 2.18 -15.11 11.06
N PHE A 82 2.48 -13.83 11.26
CA PHE A 82 3.84 -13.35 11.03
C PHE A 82 4.82 -13.88 12.08
N ALA A 83 4.40 -13.99 13.33
CA ALA A 83 5.22 -14.59 14.39
C ALA A 83 5.50 -16.08 14.12
N TYR A 84 4.50 -16.84 13.63
CA TYR A 84 4.72 -18.22 13.17
C TYR A 84 5.62 -18.30 11.95
N PHE A 85 5.56 -17.30 11.06
CA PHE A 85 6.48 -17.21 9.93
C PHE A 85 7.92 -16.97 10.38
N GLU A 86 8.16 -16.06 11.34
CA GLU A 86 9.49 -15.87 11.95
C GLU A 86 9.97 -17.15 12.66
N LEU A 87 9.08 -17.84 13.40
CA LEU A 87 9.40 -19.15 13.96
C LEU A 87 9.78 -20.14 12.85
N PHE A 88 9.05 -20.19 11.75
CA PHE A 88 9.34 -21.06 10.61
C PHE A 88 10.72 -20.77 10.03
N LEU A 89 11.05 -19.49 9.78
CA LEU A 89 12.38 -19.08 9.30
C LEU A 89 13.48 -19.49 10.28
N SER A 90 13.23 -19.38 11.58
CA SER A 90 14.22 -19.68 12.62
C SER A 90 14.72 -21.14 12.61
N TYR A 91 13.92 -22.08 12.07
CA TYR A 91 14.35 -23.48 11.91
C TYR A 91 15.43 -23.67 10.84
N PHE A 92 15.57 -22.72 9.91
CA PHE A 92 16.56 -22.79 8.83
C PHE A 92 17.86 -22.03 9.16
N ILE A 93 17.98 -21.47 10.37
CA ILE A 93 19.18 -20.75 10.80
C ILE A 93 20.36 -21.74 10.93
N PRO A 94 21.43 -21.59 10.13
CA PRO A 94 22.59 -22.45 10.23
C PRO A 94 23.43 -22.12 11.49
N PRO A 95 24.27 -23.06 11.98
CA PRO A 95 25.08 -22.85 13.18
C PRO A 95 25.95 -21.58 13.13
N ILE A 96 26.50 -21.24 11.97
CA ILE A 96 27.33 -20.03 11.81
C ILE A 96 26.54 -18.74 12.04
N VAL A 97 25.27 -18.69 11.66
CA VAL A 97 24.39 -17.52 11.87
C VAL A 97 23.88 -17.47 13.31
N ARG A 98 23.59 -18.63 13.90
CA ARG A 98 23.25 -18.73 15.33
C ARG A 98 24.40 -18.23 16.21
N ASN A 99 25.63 -18.66 15.93
CA ASN A 99 26.82 -18.26 16.69
C ASN A 99 27.23 -16.79 16.46
N ASP A 100 26.66 -16.16 15.42
CA ASP A 100 26.84 -14.74 15.08
C ASP A 100 25.82 -13.82 15.80
N GLY A 101 25.08 -14.33 16.79
CA GLY A 101 24.17 -13.55 17.62
C GLY A 101 22.76 -13.31 17.04
N CYS A 102 22.43 -13.92 15.90
CA CYS A 102 21.11 -13.78 15.25
C CYS A 102 19.93 -14.12 16.17
N LEU A 103 20.12 -15.05 17.11
CA LEU A 103 19.08 -15.54 18.01
C LEU A 103 19.21 -14.99 19.44
N ASP A 104 20.03 -13.98 19.68
CA ASP A 104 20.22 -13.45 21.03
C ASP A 104 19.08 -12.50 21.41
N ILE A 105 18.45 -12.73 22.57
CA ILE A 105 17.48 -11.79 23.15
C ILE A 105 18.27 -10.79 24.00
N VAL A 106 18.52 -9.61 23.41
CA VAL A 106 19.35 -8.54 23.99
C VAL A 106 18.74 -7.19 23.67
N GLU A 107 19.03 -6.18 24.49
CA GLU A 107 18.50 -4.82 24.31
C GLU A 107 18.86 -4.24 22.92
N LYS A 108 20.12 -4.41 22.51
CA LYS A 108 20.65 -4.02 21.20
C LYS A 108 21.37 -5.20 20.54
N GLY A 109 21.01 -5.50 19.30
CA GLY A 109 21.62 -6.59 18.55
C GLY A 109 23.10 -6.37 18.25
N ASN A 110 23.87 -7.45 18.34
CA ASN A 110 25.23 -7.51 17.81
C ASN A 110 25.32 -8.71 16.89
N TYR A 111 25.49 -8.46 15.60
CA TYR A 111 25.52 -9.50 14.57
C TYR A 111 26.41 -9.07 13.40
N GLY A 112 26.97 -10.04 12.70
CA GLY A 112 27.88 -9.85 11.59
C GLY A 112 27.26 -10.17 10.23
N ILE A 113 28.16 -10.38 9.27
CA ILE A 113 27.84 -10.71 7.88
C ILE A 113 26.98 -11.98 7.73
N PRO A 114 27.20 -13.09 8.49
CA PRO A 114 26.36 -14.27 8.38
C PRO A 114 24.86 -13.98 8.59
N THR A 115 24.52 -13.23 9.64
CA THR A 115 23.14 -12.85 9.94
C THR A 115 22.54 -11.97 8.85
N ILE A 116 23.32 -11.01 8.34
CA ILE A 116 22.92 -10.14 7.22
C ILE A 116 22.53 -10.99 6.00
N TYR A 117 23.38 -11.90 5.56
CA TYR A 117 23.07 -12.75 4.41
C TYR A 117 21.86 -13.64 4.65
N PHE A 118 21.76 -14.27 5.82
CA PHE A 118 20.64 -15.15 6.14
C PHE A 118 19.30 -14.41 6.01
N GLN A 119 19.16 -13.29 6.70
CA GLN A 119 17.93 -12.51 6.68
C GLN A 119 17.63 -11.92 5.28
N ARG A 120 18.64 -11.49 4.52
CA ARG A 120 18.42 -11.05 3.13
C ARG A 120 17.90 -12.18 2.25
N MET A 121 18.44 -13.38 2.42
CA MET A 121 17.99 -14.56 1.67
C MET A 121 16.56 -14.96 2.03
N THR A 122 16.14 -14.87 3.30
CA THR A 122 14.75 -15.17 3.68
C THR A 122 13.77 -14.22 3.01
N VAL A 123 14.09 -12.92 2.90
CA VAL A 123 13.27 -11.94 2.15
C VAL A 123 13.18 -12.33 0.67
N ILE A 124 14.32 -12.58 0.01
CA ILE A 124 14.37 -12.96 -1.42
C ILE A 124 13.58 -14.25 -1.69
N VAL A 125 13.73 -15.28 -0.83
CA VAL A 125 13.01 -16.55 -0.98
C VAL A 125 11.51 -16.37 -0.77
N SER A 126 11.10 -15.57 0.22
CA SER A 126 9.68 -15.33 0.50
C SER A 126 8.92 -14.64 -0.64
N GLU A 127 9.62 -13.88 -1.50
CA GLU A 127 9.04 -13.24 -2.69
C GLU A 127 8.57 -14.24 -3.75
N ILE A 128 8.91 -15.53 -3.66
CA ILE A 128 8.35 -16.55 -4.56
C ILE A 128 6.81 -16.51 -4.52
N VAL A 129 6.21 -16.14 -3.38
CA VAL A 129 4.75 -15.94 -3.26
C VAL A 129 4.27 -14.82 -4.20
N LEU A 130 5.01 -13.71 -4.30
CA LEU A 130 4.72 -12.61 -5.21
C LEU A 130 4.79 -13.08 -6.67
N PHE A 131 5.90 -13.68 -7.08
CA PHE A 131 6.10 -14.16 -8.44
C PHE A 131 5.08 -15.23 -8.83
N GLY A 132 4.80 -16.18 -7.95
CA GLY A 132 3.81 -17.23 -8.18
C GLY A 132 2.40 -16.68 -8.33
N SER A 133 2.00 -15.73 -7.47
CA SER A 133 0.67 -15.12 -7.54
C SER A 133 0.46 -14.32 -8.83
N LEU A 134 1.48 -13.59 -9.29
CA LEU A 134 1.44 -12.83 -10.54
C LEU A 134 1.56 -13.71 -11.79
N GLN A 135 2.34 -14.78 -11.74
CA GLN A 135 2.36 -15.76 -12.84
C GLN A 135 0.98 -16.43 -12.97
N TRP A 136 0.32 -16.74 -11.86
CA TRP A 136 -1.05 -17.25 -11.87
C TRP A 136 -2.04 -16.24 -12.48
N TYR A 137 -1.87 -14.94 -12.20
CA TYR A 137 -2.65 -13.87 -12.84
C TYR A 137 -2.50 -13.88 -14.37
N ILE A 138 -1.26 -13.97 -14.87
CA ILE A 138 -0.97 -14.06 -16.31
C ILE A 138 -1.59 -15.31 -16.93
N ASN A 139 -1.33 -16.49 -16.34
CA ASN A 139 -1.73 -17.79 -16.87
C ASN A 139 -3.26 -17.97 -16.94
N THR A 140 -4.01 -17.24 -16.13
CA THR A 140 -5.48 -17.29 -16.10
C THR A 140 -6.12 -16.10 -16.81
N SER A 141 -5.40 -15.46 -17.72
CA SER A 141 -5.95 -14.45 -18.63
C SER A 141 -6.75 -15.14 -19.75
N LYS A 142 -7.86 -14.53 -20.17
CA LYS A 142 -8.81 -15.15 -21.12
C LYS A 142 -8.35 -15.10 -22.59
N SER A 143 -7.38 -14.26 -22.93
CA SER A 143 -6.92 -14.04 -24.30
C SER A 143 -5.46 -13.61 -24.33
N HIS A 144 -4.81 -13.74 -25.49
CA HIS A 144 -3.44 -13.26 -25.68
C HIS A 144 -3.26 -11.77 -25.37
N SER A 145 -4.24 -10.92 -25.73
CA SER A 145 -4.17 -9.48 -25.43
C SER A 145 -4.33 -9.21 -23.92
N ALA A 146 -5.21 -9.95 -23.24
CA ALA A 146 -5.35 -9.89 -21.79
C ALA A 146 -4.09 -10.39 -21.07
N ALA A 147 -3.48 -11.48 -21.55
CA ALA A 147 -2.23 -12.02 -21.01
C ALA A 147 -1.07 -11.03 -21.16
N ARG A 148 -0.99 -10.33 -22.31
CA ARG A 148 -0.02 -9.26 -22.53
C ARG A 148 -0.21 -8.10 -21.55
N ARG A 149 -1.45 -7.65 -21.32
CA ARG A 149 -1.76 -6.62 -20.30
C ARG A 149 -1.37 -7.10 -18.91
N ALA A 150 -1.77 -8.33 -18.56
CA ALA A 150 -1.44 -8.95 -17.28
C ALA A 150 0.07 -9.06 -17.06
N TYR A 151 0.84 -9.37 -18.10
CA TYR A 151 2.30 -9.42 -18.05
C TYR A 151 2.93 -8.05 -17.79
N VAL A 152 2.41 -6.97 -18.41
CA VAL A 152 2.89 -5.60 -18.11
C VAL A 152 2.60 -5.22 -16.67
N VAL A 153 1.37 -5.47 -16.18
CA VAL A 153 0.99 -5.25 -14.77
C VAL A 153 1.87 -6.07 -13.81
N ALA A 154 2.07 -7.35 -14.11
CA ALA A 154 2.85 -8.24 -13.27
C ALA A 154 4.32 -7.86 -13.22
N SER A 155 4.92 -7.62 -14.39
CA SER A 155 6.32 -7.19 -14.48
C SER A 155 6.54 -5.84 -13.77
N SER A 156 5.60 -4.90 -13.86
CA SER A 156 5.72 -3.60 -13.17
C SER A 156 5.70 -3.74 -11.66
N LEU A 157 4.91 -4.68 -11.12
CA LEU A 157 4.82 -4.92 -9.68
C LEU A 157 6.04 -5.68 -9.14
N VAL A 158 6.53 -6.72 -9.81
CA VAL A 158 7.74 -7.44 -9.35
C VAL A 158 9.01 -6.62 -9.48
N LEU A 159 9.06 -5.67 -10.43
CA LEU A 159 10.13 -4.70 -10.59
C LEU A 159 9.84 -3.38 -9.85
N SER A 160 8.84 -3.33 -8.98
CA SER A 160 8.47 -2.10 -8.27
C SER A 160 9.67 -1.51 -7.53
N PRO A 161 10.01 -0.22 -7.76
CA PRO A 161 11.04 0.46 -7.00
C PRO A 161 10.74 0.43 -5.49
N GLY A 162 9.47 0.56 -5.11
CA GLY A 162 9.08 0.50 -3.70
C GLY A 162 9.42 -0.84 -3.04
N LEU A 163 9.23 -1.98 -3.72
CA LEU A 163 9.66 -3.27 -3.18
C LEU A 163 11.19 -3.38 -3.12
N LEU A 164 11.91 -2.94 -4.15
CA LEU A 164 13.37 -2.97 -4.12
C LEU A 164 13.93 -2.15 -2.95
N LEU A 165 13.43 -0.94 -2.75
CA LEU A 165 13.88 -0.05 -1.69
C LEU A 165 13.45 -0.52 -0.30
N ILE A 166 12.20 -0.94 -0.13
CA ILE A 166 11.65 -1.26 1.19
C ILE A 166 12.02 -2.67 1.65
N ASP A 167 11.99 -3.66 0.76
CA ASP A 167 12.25 -5.05 1.16
C ASP A 167 13.74 -5.39 1.09
N HIS A 168 14.40 -5.04 -0.01
CA HIS A 168 15.77 -5.52 -0.29
C HIS A 168 16.88 -4.59 0.18
N ILE A 169 16.56 -3.33 0.46
CA ILE A 169 17.50 -2.37 1.04
C ILE A 169 17.08 -2.08 2.48
N HIS A 170 15.92 -1.47 2.71
CA HIS A 170 15.45 -1.10 4.05
C HIS A 170 15.18 -2.30 4.97
N PHE A 171 14.84 -3.48 4.41
CA PHE A 171 14.57 -4.76 5.10
C PHE A 171 13.13 -4.93 5.60
N GLN A 172 12.26 -5.49 4.76
CA GLN A 172 10.87 -5.87 5.10
C GLN A 172 10.41 -7.06 4.24
N TYR A 173 9.31 -7.71 4.63
CA TYR A 173 8.73 -8.86 3.92
C TYR A 173 7.47 -8.49 3.11
N ASN A 174 7.38 -7.28 2.55
CA ASN A 174 6.14 -6.82 1.90
C ASN A 174 5.83 -7.59 0.61
N GLY A 175 6.82 -8.00 -0.17
CA GLY A 175 6.65 -8.75 -1.41
C GLY A 175 5.86 -10.03 -1.18
N MET A 176 6.20 -10.80 -0.14
CA MET A 176 5.42 -11.98 0.28
C MET A 176 3.96 -11.61 0.56
N MET A 177 3.73 -10.59 1.39
CA MET A 177 2.38 -10.18 1.81
C MET A 177 1.55 -9.61 0.65
N TYR A 178 2.17 -8.85 -0.25
CA TYR A 178 1.53 -8.41 -1.50
C TYR A 178 1.26 -9.59 -2.44
N GLY A 179 2.10 -10.63 -2.43
CA GLY A 179 1.80 -11.90 -3.10
C GLY A 179 0.51 -12.54 -2.57
N ILE A 180 0.33 -12.56 -1.24
CA ILE A 180 -0.93 -13.03 -0.61
C ILE A 180 -2.11 -12.13 -1.00
N LEU A 181 -1.93 -10.80 -1.01
CA LEU A 181 -2.95 -9.86 -1.51
C LEU A 181 -3.34 -10.17 -2.97
N ILE A 182 -2.37 -10.51 -3.82
CA ILE A 182 -2.61 -10.82 -5.22
C ILE A 182 -3.29 -12.19 -5.38
N LEU A 183 -3.01 -13.17 -4.51
CA LEU A 183 -3.79 -14.41 -4.46
C LEU A 183 -5.27 -14.12 -4.17
N MET A 184 -5.55 -13.24 -3.21
CA MET A 184 -6.91 -12.75 -2.93
C MET A 184 -7.54 -12.07 -4.15
N ILE A 185 -6.82 -11.12 -4.78
CA ILE A 185 -7.29 -10.38 -5.98
C ILE A 185 -7.60 -11.34 -7.13
N ASN A 186 -6.74 -12.34 -7.37
CA ASN A 186 -6.96 -13.37 -8.38
C ASN A 186 -8.18 -14.23 -8.06
N CYS A 187 -8.36 -14.62 -6.80
CA CYS A 187 -9.55 -15.34 -6.36
C CYS A 187 -10.82 -14.51 -6.57
N ALA A 188 -10.79 -13.20 -6.29
CA ALA A 188 -11.89 -12.29 -6.58
C ALA A 188 -12.21 -12.23 -8.08
N ARG A 189 -11.19 -12.07 -8.93
CA ARG A 189 -11.32 -12.02 -10.40
C ARG A 189 -11.88 -13.31 -11.00
N LEU A 190 -11.49 -14.46 -10.43
CA LEU A 190 -11.93 -15.79 -10.84
C LEU A 190 -13.20 -16.25 -10.11
N GLU A 191 -13.86 -15.36 -9.37
CA GLU A 191 -15.10 -15.63 -8.62
C GLU A 191 -14.98 -16.78 -7.59
N LYS A 192 -13.75 -17.07 -7.14
CA LYS A 192 -13.44 -18.03 -6.08
C LYS A 192 -13.61 -17.36 -4.70
N TYR A 193 -14.83 -16.95 -4.37
CA TYR A 193 -15.13 -16.09 -3.22
C TYR A 193 -14.67 -16.65 -1.86
N LEU A 194 -14.79 -17.96 -1.62
CA LEU A 194 -14.32 -18.59 -0.38
C LEU A 194 -12.80 -18.47 -0.20
N TRP A 195 -12.05 -18.69 -1.28
CA TRP A 195 -10.59 -18.52 -1.29
C TRP A 195 -10.18 -17.05 -1.20
N CYS A 196 -10.96 -16.14 -1.80
CA CYS A 196 -10.76 -14.71 -1.63
C CYS A 196 -10.85 -14.31 -0.14
N GLY A 197 -11.91 -14.74 0.56
CA GLY A 197 -12.04 -14.53 2.00
C GLY A 197 -10.93 -15.18 2.82
N ALA A 198 -10.53 -16.42 2.47
CA ALA A 198 -9.44 -17.12 3.14
C ALA A 198 -8.10 -16.38 3.02
N TRP A 199 -7.68 -16.02 1.81
CA TRP A 199 -6.41 -15.32 1.59
C TRP A 199 -6.39 -13.94 2.24
N PHE A 200 -7.51 -13.22 2.27
CA PHE A 200 -7.58 -11.94 2.96
C PHE A 200 -7.50 -12.10 4.49
N ALA A 201 -8.17 -13.09 5.06
CA ALA A 201 -8.08 -13.38 6.50
C ALA A 201 -6.64 -13.78 6.91
N ILE A 202 -5.97 -14.60 6.08
CA ILE A 202 -4.55 -14.93 6.25
C ILE A 202 -3.72 -13.64 6.24
N LEU A 203 -3.91 -12.78 5.23
CA LEU A 203 -3.18 -11.53 5.09
C LEU A 203 -3.33 -10.60 6.31
N LEU A 204 -4.55 -10.46 6.85
CA LEU A 204 -4.80 -9.69 8.06
C LEU A 204 -4.07 -10.27 9.28
N CYS A 205 -3.93 -11.59 9.37
CA CYS A 205 -3.17 -12.26 10.41
C CYS A 205 -1.64 -12.18 10.20
N PHE A 206 -1.17 -11.78 9.01
CA PHE A 206 0.24 -11.47 8.74
C PHE A 206 0.57 -10.00 9.02
N LYS A 207 -0.32 -9.05 8.69
CA LYS A 207 -0.10 -7.63 8.96
C LYS A 207 -1.43 -6.88 9.04
N HIS A 208 -1.69 -6.24 10.17
CA HIS A 208 -2.96 -5.54 10.43
C HIS A 208 -3.15 -4.29 9.56
N ILE A 209 -2.09 -3.76 8.91
CA ILE A 209 -2.20 -2.61 7.99
C ILE A 209 -3.18 -2.86 6.83
N TYR A 210 -3.38 -4.11 6.43
CA TYR A 210 -4.35 -4.47 5.38
C TYR A 210 -5.81 -4.31 5.84
N LEU A 211 -6.06 -3.97 7.11
CA LEU A 211 -7.38 -3.54 7.59
C LEU A 211 -7.90 -2.33 6.82
N TYR A 212 -7.01 -1.49 6.27
CA TYR A 212 -7.37 -0.38 5.38
C TYR A 212 -8.15 -0.83 4.14
N LEU A 213 -7.92 -2.06 3.68
CA LEU A 213 -8.58 -2.66 2.52
C LEU A 213 -9.83 -3.48 2.90
N ALA A 214 -10.00 -3.80 4.19
CA ALA A 214 -11.04 -4.71 4.66
C ALA A 214 -12.47 -4.28 4.33
N PRO A 215 -12.85 -2.98 4.38
CA PRO A 215 -14.20 -2.56 4.01
C PRO A 215 -14.57 -2.94 2.58
N ALA A 216 -13.65 -2.77 1.62
CA ALA A 216 -13.89 -3.13 0.21
C ALA A 216 -14.02 -4.64 0.03
N VAL A 217 -13.14 -5.42 0.66
CA VAL A 217 -13.19 -6.89 0.59
C VAL A 217 -14.48 -7.43 1.22
N PHE A 218 -14.85 -6.90 2.38
CA PHE A 218 -16.07 -7.28 3.08
C PHE A 218 -17.31 -6.98 2.24
N ILE A 219 -17.46 -5.75 1.73
CA ILE A 219 -18.63 -5.36 0.92
C ILE A 219 -18.69 -6.16 -0.38
N PHE A 220 -17.56 -6.40 -1.04
CA PHE A 220 -17.52 -7.22 -2.24
C PHE A 220 -17.99 -8.66 -1.97
N LEU A 221 -17.43 -9.33 -0.97
CA LEU A 221 -17.82 -10.71 -0.65
C LEU A 221 -19.26 -10.80 -0.14
N LEU A 222 -19.69 -9.85 0.70
CA LEU A 222 -21.07 -9.75 1.17
C LEU A 222 -22.01 -9.65 -0.02
N ARG A 223 -21.77 -8.70 -0.92
CA ARG A 223 -22.68 -8.39 -2.03
C ARG A 223 -22.63 -9.38 -3.18
N ALA A 224 -21.45 -9.90 -3.53
CA ALA A 224 -21.25 -10.83 -4.64
C ALA A 224 -21.61 -12.28 -4.28
N TYR A 225 -21.33 -12.69 -3.04
CA TYR A 225 -21.46 -14.10 -2.64
C TYR A 225 -22.60 -14.37 -1.66
N CYS A 226 -22.80 -13.48 -0.67
CA CYS A 226 -23.74 -13.71 0.43
C CYS A 226 -25.14 -13.12 0.19
N LEU A 227 -25.29 -12.10 -0.65
CA LEU A 227 -26.58 -11.43 -0.89
C LEU A 227 -27.18 -11.77 -2.26
N GLN A 228 -28.51 -11.87 -2.32
CA GLN A 228 -29.30 -12.02 -3.53
C GLN A 228 -30.40 -10.94 -3.55
N LEU A 229 -30.15 -9.84 -4.26
CA LEU A 229 -31.11 -8.73 -4.37
C LEU A 229 -32.26 -8.97 -5.37
N LYS A 230 -32.58 -10.24 -5.67
CA LYS A 230 -33.76 -10.56 -6.50
C LYS A 230 -35.01 -10.52 -5.62
N ILE A 231 -35.80 -9.46 -5.77
CA ILE A 231 -37.07 -9.32 -5.05
C ILE A 231 -38.12 -10.20 -5.73
N ASP A 232 -38.68 -11.14 -4.96
CA ASP A 232 -39.83 -11.93 -5.40
C ASP A 232 -41.12 -11.17 -5.07
N LYS A 233 -41.83 -10.72 -6.11
CA LYS A 233 -43.07 -9.94 -5.96
C LYS A 233 -44.20 -10.74 -5.29
N SER A 234 -44.07 -12.06 -5.17
CA SER A 234 -45.09 -12.93 -4.56
C SER A 234 -44.95 -13.10 -3.04
N LYS A 235 -43.88 -12.59 -2.41
CA LYS A 235 -43.59 -12.81 -0.98
C LYS A 235 -43.76 -11.55 -0.14
N ASN A 236 -44.20 -11.73 1.12
CA ASN A 236 -44.30 -10.64 2.10
C ASN A 236 -42.93 -10.04 2.42
N PHE A 237 -42.90 -8.78 2.84
CA PHE A 237 -41.68 -7.99 3.11
C PHE A 237 -40.65 -8.73 3.99
N ILE A 238 -41.10 -9.37 5.08
CA ILE A 238 -40.23 -10.12 6.01
C ILE A 238 -39.59 -11.34 5.32
N SER A 239 -40.37 -12.08 4.51
CA SER A 239 -39.87 -13.26 3.78
C SER A 239 -38.88 -12.87 2.68
N ASN A 240 -39.12 -11.74 2.01
CA ASN A 240 -38.15 -11.16 1.07
C ASN A 240 -36.88 -10.72 1.79
N SER A 241 -36.96 -10.00 2.91
CA SER A 241 -35.79 -9.54 3.68
C SER A 241 -34.92 -10.69 4.21
N ILE A 242 -35.54 -11.78 4.69
CA ILE A 242 -34.80 -12.98 5.12
C ILE A 242 -34.22 -13.73 3.91
N GLY A 243 -34.93 -13.74 2.78
CA GLY A 243 -34.49 -14.34 1.51
C GLY A 243 -33.40 -13.56 0.77
N LEU A 244 -33.13 -12.30 1.16
CA LEU A 244 -32.00 -11.53 0.61
C LEU A 244 -30.65 -12.15 0.97
N VAL A 245 -30.55 -12.82 2.13
CA VAL A 245 -29.31 -13.41 2.62
C VAL A 245 -29.25 -14.88 2.26
N ARG A 246 -28.19 -15.27 1.53
CA ARG A 246 -27.82 -16.67 1.30
C ARG A 246 -27.09 -17.20 2.53
N TRP A 247 -27.84 -17.57 3.56
CA TRP A 247 -27.30 -18.04 4.84
C TRP A 247 -26.25 -19.15 4.72
N GLY A 248 -26.45 -20.11 3.81
CA GLY A 248 -25.46 -21.16 3.57
C GLY A 248 -24.10 -20.64 3.07
N ASN A 249 -24.11 -19.61 2.22
CA ASN A 249 -22.88 -18.95 1.74
C ASN A 249 -22.24 -18.10 2.85
N LEU A 250 -23.06 -17.37 3.61
CA LEU A 250 -22.61 -16.57 4.73
C LEU A 250 -21.94 -17.43 5.82
N ILE A 251 -22.55 -18.56 6.18
CA ILE A 251 -22.00 -19.50 7.17
C ILE A 251 -20.70 -20.11 6.65
N LYS A 252 -20.64 -20.53 5.38
CA LYS A 252 -19.40 -21.06 4.78
C LYS A 252 -18.26 -20.05 4.76
N LEU A 253 -18.54 -18.81 4.37
CA LEU A 253 -17.52 -17.76 4.34
C LEU A 253 -17.10 -17.37 5.75
N GLY A 254 -18.08 -17.16 6.64
CA GLY A 254 -17.86 -16.82 8.04
C GLY A 254 -17.07 -17.89 8.78
N SER A 255 -17.37 -19.18 8.57
CA SER A 255 -16.63 -20.28 9.20
C SER A 255 -15.18 -20.33 8.75
N ILE A 256 -14.87 -20.12 7.46
CA ILE A 256 -13.50 -20.06 6.96
C ILE A 256 -12.72 -18.93 7.65
N VAL A 257 -13.30 -17.73 7.70
CA VAL A 257 -12.66 -16.58 8.36
C VAL A 257 -12.44 -16.87 9.85
N LEU A 258 -13.47 -17.35 10.55
CA LEU A 258 -13.38 -17.68 11.97
C LEU A 258 -12.34 -18.77 12.26
N ILE A 259 -12.24 -19.80 11.43
CA ILE A 259 -11.23 -20.86 11.57
C ILE A 259 -9.83 -20.25 11.46
N ILE A 260 -9.57 -19.40 10.47
CA ILE A 260 -8.27 -18.77 10.26
C ILE A 260 -7.86 -17.90 11.45
N PHE A 261 -8.77 -17.03 11.91
CA PHE A 261 -8.51 -16.19 13.10
C PHE A 261 -8.35 -17.03 14.36
N THR A 262 -9.11 -18.12 14.50
CA THR A 262 -8.96 -19.04 15.65
C THR A 262 -7.59 -19.70 15.62
N VAL A 263 -7.14 -20.22 14.47
CA VAL A 263 -5.79 -20.81 14.34
C VAL A 263 -4.70 -19.79 14.64
N ALA A 264 -4.87 -18.53 14.22
CA ALA A 264 -3.92 -17.46 14.51
C ALA A 264 -3.85 -17.13 16.01
N PHE A 265 -5.00 -16.83 16.63
CA PHE A 265 -5.06 -16.18 17.93
C PHE A 265 -5.33 -17.13 19.11
N ALA A 266 -5.84 -18.35 18.90
CA ALA A 266 -6.19 -19.25 20.00
C ALA A 266 -5.01 -19.56 20.95
N PRO A 267 -3.75 -19.75 20.48
CA PRO A 267 -2.62 -19.97 21.38
C PRO A 267 -2.30 -18.78 22.29
N PHE A 268 -2.78 -17.59 21.96
CA PHE A 268 -2.55 -16.35 22.70
C PHE A 268 -3.73 -15.93 23.58
N TYR A 269 -4.74 -16.78 23.76
CA TYR A 269 -5.97 -16.39 24.49
C TYR A 269 -5.71 -15.81 25.89
N LYS A 270 -4.68 -16.29 26.60
CA LYS A 270 -4.29 -15.80 27.94
C LYS A 270 -3.60 -14.44 27.92
N VAL A 271 -3.00 -14.06 26.79
CA VAL A 271 -2.20 -12.83 26.61
C VAL A 271 -2.79 -11.92 25.52
N LEU A 272 -4.05 -12.16 25.15
CA LEU A 272 -4.72 -11.42 24.08
C LEU A 272 -4.73 -9.90 24.29
N PRO A 273 -4.90 -9.36 25.52
CA PRO A 273 -4.77 -7.92 25.74
C PRO A 273 -3.40 -7.36 25.32
N ASN A 274 -2.32 -8.08 25.63
CA ASN A 274 -0.96 -7.68 25.23
C ASN A 274 -0.77 -7.76 23.71
N VAL A 275 -1.34 -8.78 23.05
CA VAL A 275 -1.34 -8.85 21.58
C VAL A 275 -2.02 -7.61 21.00
N ILE A 276 -3.22 -7.26 21.47
CA ILE A 276 -3.98 -6.12 20.97
C ILE A 276 -3.23 -4.79 21.20
N GLU A 277 -2.63 -4.61 22.37
CA GLU A 277 -1.83 -3.42 22.71
C GLU A 277 -0.61 -3.27 21.79
N ARG A 278 0.08 -4.38 21.46
CA ARG A 278 1.21 -4.40 20.52
C ARG A 278 0.78 -4.09 19.08
N LEU A 279 -0.34 -4.64 18.65
CA LEU A 279 -0.85 -4.42 17.29
C LEU A 279 -1.38 -2.99 17.08
N PHE A 280 -1.95 -2.38 18.11
CA PHE A 280 -2.54 -1.05 18.05
C PHE A 280 -1.97 -0.13 19.14
N PRO A 281 -0.72 0.34 18.98
CA PRO A 281 -0.09 1.25 19.94
C PRO A 281 -0.72 2.64 19.86
N PHE A 282 -1.48 3.03 20.89
CA PHE A 282 -2.25 4.27 20.92
C PHE A 282 -1.43 5.54 21.22
N SER A 283 -0.13 5.42 21.53
CA SER A 283 0.71 6.50 22.04
C SER A 283 1.50 7.26 20.94
N ARG A 284 0.91 7.48 19.77
CA ARG A 284 1.64 8.06 18.64
C ARG A 284 0.92 9.29 18.05
N GLY A 285 1.64 10.34 17.68
CA GLY A 285 1.10 11.54 17.05
C GLY A 285 0.71 11.41 15.59
N LEU A 286 0.14 12.48 15.05
CA LEU A 286 -0.42 12.53 13.69
C LEU A 286 0.63 12.31 12.60
N THR A 287 1.76 13.01 12.69
CA THR A 287 2.86 12.99 11.73
C THR A 287 4.16 12.65 12.43
N HIS A 288 5.03 11.91 11.74
CA HIS A 288 6.39 11.62 12.19
C HIS A 288 7.38 12.74 11.81
N ALA A 289 8.65 12.56 12.19
CA ALA A 289 9.76 13.42 11.75
C ALA A 289 9.82 13.59 10.23
N TYR A 290 9.63 12.49 9.48
CA TYR A 290 9.37 12.54 8.04
C TYR A 290 7.86 12.53 7.78
N TRP A 291 7.36 13.52 7.07
CA TRP A 291 5.94 13.62 6.76
C TRP A 291 5.59 12.69 5.61
N ALA A 292 4.81 11.65 5.87
CA ALA A 292 4.21 10.89 4.79
C ALA A 292 3.47 11.84 3.84
N PRO A 293 3.59 11.69 2.52
CA PRO A 293 3.09 12.66 1.53
C PRO A 293 1.56 12.56 1.39
N ASN A 294 0.84 12.97 2.43
CA ASN A 294 -0.60 12.94 2.55
C ASN A 294 -1.14 14.35 2.86
N ILE A 295 -2.44 14.45 3.18
CA ILE A 295 -3.08 15.74 3.47
C ILE A 295 -2.49 16.40 4.71
N TRP A 296 -2.04 15.61 5.69
CA TRP A 296 -1.44 16.14 6.91
C TRP A 296 -0.06 16.75 6.68
N ALA A 297 0.71 16.29 5.68
CA ALA A 297 1.94 16.98 5.26
C ALA A 297 1.65 18.38 4.72
N ILE A 298 0.60 18.53 3.92
CA ILE A 298 0.18 19.84 3.38
C ILE A 298 -0.35 20.72 4.52
N TYR A 299 -1.15 20.15 5.42
CA TYR A 299 -1.66 20.86 6.59
C TYR A 299 -0.52 21.37 7.48
N SER A 300 0.47 20.52 7.76
CA SER A 300 1.66 20.89 8.53
C SER A 300 2.49 21.96 7.83
N PHE A 301 2.68 21.86 6.51
CA PHE A 301 3.34 22.90 5.73
C PHE A 301 2.60 24.24 5.78
N LEU A 302 1.27 24.23 5.68
CA LEU A 302 0.46 25.44 5.74
C LEU A 302 0.57 26.10 7.13
N ASP A 303 0.57 25.34 8.22
CA ASP A 303 0.81 25.89 9.57
C ASP A 303 2.16 26.61 9.63
N ARG A 304 3.24 25.99 9.11
CA ARG A 304 4.57 26.61 9.05
C ARG A 304 4.59 27.88 8.20
N LEU A 305 3.94 27.87 7.05
CA LEU A 305 3.85 29.04 6.18
C LEU A 305 3.11 30.19 6.87
N LEU A 306 1.99 29.89 7.52
CA LEU A 306 1.20 30.87 8.27
C LEU A 306 1.99 31.49 9.42
N ILE A 307 2.82 30.71 10.13
CA ILE A 307 3.71 31.22 11.19
C ILE A 307 4.69 32.24 10.61
N GLN A 308 5.30 31.93 9.46
CA GLN A 308 6.25 32.84 8.81
C GLN A 308 5.56 34.11 8.31
N ILE A 309 4.35 33.99 7.74
CA ILE A 309 3.53 35.13 7.30
C ILE A 309 3.17 36.01 8.49
N TYR A 310 2.67 35.43 9.58
CA TYR A 310 2.31 36.14 10.80
C TYR A 310 3.48 36.93 11.40
N LYS A 311 4.69 36.33 11.41
CA LYS A 311 5.91 36.97 11.93
C LYS A 311 6.45 38.08 11.03
N LYS A 312 6.38 37.91 9.71
CA LYS A 312 7.03 38.83 8.75
C LYS A 312 6.10 39.92 8.21
N VAL A 313 4.79 39.69 8.21
CA VAL A 313 3.79 40.59 7.62
C VAL A 313 2.85 41.09 8.71
N THR A 314 3.13 42.28 9.26
CA THR A 314 2.34 42.88 10.36
C THR A 314 0.86 43.00 10.04
N LEU A 315 0.50 43.32 8.78
CA LEU A 315 -0.88 43.42 8.32
C LEU A 315 -1.66 42.09 8.41
N SER A 316 -0.97 40.95 8.42
CA SER A 316 -1.59 39.62 8.47
C SER A 316 -1.97 39.17 9.88
N GLN A 317 -1.49 39.84 10.93
CA GLN A 317 -1.67 39.40 12.32
C GLN A 317 -3.13 39.46 12.77
N LEU A 318 -3.80 40.59 12.55
CA LEU A 318 -5.21 40.80 12.88
C LEU A 318 -6.16 39.81 12.18
N PRO A 319 -6.09 39.60 10.84
CA PRO A 319 -6.98 38.65 10.17
C PRO A 319 -6.70 37.21 10.59
N LEU A 320 -5.43 36.80 10.74
CA LEU A 320 -5.10 35.42 11.13
C LEU A 320 -5.58 35.11 12.56
N GLN A 321 -5.39 36.01 13.52
CA GLN A 321 -5.91 35.83 14.88
C GLN A 321 -7.43 35.74 14.90
N LYS A 322 -8.13 36.58 14.12
CA LYS A 322 -9.61 36.53 14.07
C LYS A 322 -10.14 35.25 13.44
N ILE A 323 -9.50 34.76 12.38
CA ILE A 323 -9.94 33.58 11.62
C ILE A 323 -9.68 32.30 12.43
N PHE A 324 -8.45 32.14 12.92
CA PHE A 324 -8.00 30.87 13.52
C PHE A 324 -8.09 30.83 15.04
N LYS A 325 -8.21 31.99 15.72
CA LYS A 325 -8.38 32.09 17.17
C LYS A 325 -7.33 31.32 17.98
N PHE A 326 -6.07 31.37 17.54
CA PHE A 326 -4.95 30.77 18.25
C PHE A 326 -4.37 31.73 19.31
N ASP A 327 -3.66 31.18 20.29
CA ASP A 327 -2.98 31.98 21.31
C ASP A 327 -1.67 32.56 20.76
N SER A 328 -1.60 33.90 20.66
CA SER A 328 -0.44 34.60 20.14
C SER A 328 0.81 34.50 21.03
N GLU A 329 0.66 34.17 22.32
CA GLU A 329 1.79 34.01 23.25
C GLU A 329 2.61 32.76 22.91
N LEU A 330 1.98 31.70 22.40
CA LEU A 330 2.66 30.47 21.98
C LEU A 330 3.65 30.71 20.83
N LEU A 331 3.41 31.70 19.98
CA LEU A 331 4.29 32.07 18.87
C LEU A 331 5.53 32.88 19.30
N GLN A 332 5.56 33.37 20.54
CA GLN A 332 6.70 34.09 21.12
C GLN A 332 7.74 33.13 21.71
N ASN A 333 7.34 31.90 22.05
CA ASN A 333 8.24 30.85 22.52
C ASN A 333 9.07 30.28 21.37
N GLU A 334 10.31 30.77 21.21
CA GLU A 334 11.22 30.29 20.16
C GLU A 334 11.52 28.78 20.28
N ASP A 335 11.52 28.23 21.49
CA ASP A 335 11.81 26.81 21.72
C ASP A 335 10.68 25.88 21.24
N LEU A 336 9.41 26.31 21.31
CA LEU A 336 8.27 25.57 20.75
C LEU A 336 8.33 25.55 19.21
N ILE A 337 8.73 26.66 18.61
CA ILE A 337 8.88 26.75 17.15
C ILE A 337 10.08 25.91 16.69
N ARG A 338 11.19 25.94 17.43
CA ARG A 338 12.41 25.17 17.12
C ARG A 338 12.23 23.67 17.33
N SER A 339 11.60 23.24 18.42
CA SER A 339 11.33 21.82 18.69
C SER A 339 10.44 21.19 17.62
N SER A 340 9.44 21.92 17.14
CA SER A 340 8.57 21.52 16.03
C SER A 340 9.26 21.46 14.65
N THR A 341 10.50 21.97 14.53
CA THR A 341 11.33 21.94 13.30
C THR A 341 12.55 21.01 13.40
N ARG A 342 12.84 20.43 14.57
CA ARG A 342 14.08 19.69 14.81
C ARG A 342 14.15 18.29 14.18
N GLY A 343 13.07 17.80 13.53
CA GLY A 343 13.06 16.45 12.96
C GLY A 343 13.29 15.33 14.00
N ILE A 344 13.25 15.66 15.30
CA ILE A 344 13.35 14.69 16.38
C ILE A 344 11.97 14.04 16.55
N VAL A 345 11.97 12.74 16.84
CA VAL A 345 10.77 11.92 17.06
C VAL A 345 9.90 12.56 18.16
N GLY A 346 8.87 13.29 17.76
CA GLY A 346 7.93 13.97 18.65
C GLY A 346 6.70 14.41 17.88
N ASP A 347 5.56 14.47 18.56
CA ASP A 347 4.29 14.84 17.96
C ASP A 347 4.30 16.31 17.53
N ILE A 348 3.84 16.59 16.31
CA ILE A 348 3.80 17.97 15.80
C ILE A 348 2.58 18.68 16.37
N GLU A 349 2.85 19.69 17.19
CA GLU A 349 1.83 20.65 17.61
C GLU A 349 1.63 21.73 16.53
N PHE A 350 0.36 21.99 16.20
CA PHE A 350 -0.04 23.05 15.30
C PHE A 350 -0.22 24.34 16.10
N LEU A 351 0.45 25.41 15.68
CA LEU A 351 0.48 26.66 16.46
C LEU A 351 -0.57 27.68 15.98
N ILE A 352 -0.91 27.67 14.69
CA ILE A 352 -1.94 28.55 14.12
C ILE A 352 -3.16 27.73 13.71
N LEU A 353 -2.93 26.61 13.02
CA LEU A 353 -4.00 25.75 12.56
C LEU A 353 -4.59 24.91 13.71
N PRO A 354 -5.89 24.55 13.66
CA PRO A 354 -6.50 23.70 14.67
C PRO A 354 -5.83 22.33 14.83
N THR A 355 -5.68 21.87 16.08
CA THR A 355 -5.17 20.53 16.35
C THR A 355 -6.11 19.45 15.80
N ILE A 356 -5.56 18.57 14.98
CA ILE A 356 -6.29 17.43 14.42
C ILE A 356 -6.33 16.31 15.46
N SER A 357 -7.53 15.78 15.74
CA SER A 357 -7.70 14.66 16.68
C SER A 357 -7.75 13.31 15.96
N PRO A 358 -7.35 12.20 16.62
CA PRO A 358 -7.52 10.86 16.07
C PRO A 358 -8.97 10.56 15.67
N LYS A 359 -9.95 11.03 16.46
CA LYS A 359 -11.37 10.87 16.17
C LYS A 359 -11.76 11.53 14.84
N LEU A 360 -11.27 12.73 14.54
CA LEU A 360 -11.55 13.42 13.28
C LEU A 360 -11.00 12.63 12.09
N THR A 361 -9.74 12.21 12.18
CA THR A 361 -9.09 11.42 11.11
C THR A 361 -9.81 10.10 10.83
N PHE A 362 -10.29 9.42 11.88
CA PHE A 362 -11.09 8.21 11.75
C PHE A 362 -12.42 8.48 11.03
N VAL A 363 -13.15 9.53 11.41
CA VAL A 363 -14.42 9.90 10.77
C VAL A 363 -14.22 10.27 9.31
N LEU A 364 -13.18 11.05 8.98
CA LEU A 364 -12.86 11.41 7.59
C LEU A 364 -12.50 10.17 6.75
N THR A 365 -11.64 9.31 7.28
CA THR A 365 -11.26 8.05 6.62
C THR A 365 -12.49 7.19 6.35
N LEU A 366 -13.34 6.99 7.37
CA LEU A 366 -14.55 6.20 7.27
C LEU A 366 -15.54 6.79 6.26
N PHE A 367 -15.71 8.12 6.25
CA PHE A 367 -16.58 8.81 5.30
C PHE A 367 -16.17 8.51 3.85
N TYR A 368 -14.90 8.74 3.49
CA TYR A 368 -14.42 8.49 2.13
C TYR A 368 -14.42 7.01 1.76
N GLN A 369 -14.14 6.11 2.72
CA GLN A 369 -14.31 4.68 2.50
C GLN A 369 -15.76 4.33 2.18
N ILE A 370 -16.74 4.77 2.99
CA ILE A 370 -18.16 4.49 2.74
C ILE A 370 -18.60 5.00 1.36
N MET A 371 -18.17 6.19 0.95
CA MET A 371 -18.48 6.72 -0.39
C MET A 371 -17.98 5.79 -1.49
N ALA A 372 -16.75 5.27 -1.39
CA ALA A 372 -16.20 4.34 -2.37
C ALA A 372 -16.95 2.99 -2.42
N LEU A 373 -17.54 2.57 -1.30
CA LEU A 373 -18.24 1.29 -1.18
C LEU A 373 -19.65 1.31 -1.79
N ILE A 374 -20.28 2.49 -1.95
CA ILE A 374 -21.63 2.60 -2.50
C ILE A 374 -21.70 2.04 -3.93
N PRO A 375 -20.87 2.48 -4.91
CA PRO A 375 -20.91 1.91 -6.25
C PRO A 375 -20.58 0.41 -6.27
N LEU A 376 -19.64 -0.04 -5.44
CA LEU A 376 -19.29 -1.46 -5.31
C LEU A 376 -20.47 -2.31 -4.81
N PHE A 377 -21.23 -1.80 -3.84
CA PHE A 377 -22.41 -2.50 -3.33
C PHE A 377 -23.51 -2.59 -4.39
N LEU A 378 -23.61 -1.61 -5.29
CA LEU A 378 -24.58 -1.64 -6.38
C LEU A 378 -24.14 -2.62 -7.49
N GLN A 379 -22.87 -2.53 -7.91
CA GLN A 379 -22.24 -3.30 -8.97
C GLN A 379 -21.06 -4.13 -8.43
N PRO A 380 -21.31 -5.35 -7.89
CA PRO A 380 -20.28 -6.16 -7.25
C PRO A 380 -19.41 -6.93 -8.26
N ASN A 381 -18.82 -6.22 -9.22
CA ASN A 381 -17.91 -6.78 -10.22
C ASN A 381 -16.44 -6.57 -9.83
N PHE A 382 -15.53 -7.25 -10.52
CA PHE A 382 -14.10 -7.19 -10.20
C PHE A 382 -13.52 -5.78 -10.37
N ARG A 383 -13.94 -5.02 -11.39
CA ARG A 383 -13.41 -3.68 -11.67
C ARG A 383 -13.79 -2.69 -10.58
N ARG A 384 -15.08 -2.67 -10.21
CA ARG A 384 -15.61 -1.90 -9.08
C ARG A 384 -14.95 -2.30 -7.78
N PHE A 385 -14.73 -3.59 -7.57
CA PHE A 385 -14.01 -4.08 -6.40
C PHE A 385 -12.59 -3.52 -6.33
N MET A 386 -11.82 -3.58 -7.41
CA MET A 386 -10.47 -3.02 -7.44
C MET A 386 -10.47 -1.49 -7.29
N GLY A 387 -11.48 -0.80 -7.82
CA GLY A 387 -11.65 0.64 -7.67
C GLY A 387 -11.91 1.03 -6.22
N ALA A 388 -12.87 0.37 -5.56
CA ALA A 388 -13.15 0.54 -4.15
C ALA A 388 -11.96 0.16 -3.26
N LEU A 389 -11.25 -0.94 -3.58
CA LEU A 389 -10.05 -1.37 -2.87
C LEU A 389 -8.97 -0.28 -2.91
N THR A 390 -8.75 0.30 -4.08
CA THR A 390 -7.83 1.43 -4.29
C THR A 390 -8.26 2.66 -3.49
N LEU A 391 -9.55 3.02 -3.54
CA LEU A 391 -10.08 4.20 -2.83
C LEU A 391 -10.07 4.03 -1.31
N CYS A 392 -10.32 2.82 -0.80
CA CYS A 392 -10.16 2.53 0.62
C CYS A 392 -8.70 2.68 1.06
N GLY A 393 -7.75 2.21 0.25
CA GLY A 393 -6.32 2.45 0.45
C GLY A 393 -5.97 3.93 0.45
N TYR A 394 -6.46 4.70 -0.53
CA TYR A 394 -6.26 6.15 -0.59
C TYR A 394 -6.83 6.86 0.64
N ALA A 395 -8.06 6.53 1.04
CA ALA A 395 -8.72 7.16 2.17
C ALA A 395 -7.91 6.95 3.46
N SER A 396 -7.45 5.73 3.72
CA SER A 396 -6.60 5.43 4.87
C SER A 396 -5.23 6.10 4.78
N PHE A 397 -4.61 6.18 3.60
CA PHE A 397 -3.32 6.84 3.44
C PHE A 397 -3.40 8.36 3.62
N LEU A 398 -4.42 8.99 3.03
CA LEU A 398 -4.57 10.44 2.98
C LEU A 398 -5.08 11.04 4.29
N PHE A 399 -6.05 10.36 4.92
CA PHE A 399 -6.79 10.88 6.08
C PHE A 399 -6.53 10.08 7.36
N GLY A 400 -5.74 9.01 7.32
CA GLY A 400 -5.47 8.19 8.49
C GLY A 400 -4.68 8.94 9.57
N TRP A 401 -4.89 8.57 10.83
CA TRP A 401 -3.99 8.94 11.92
C TRP A 401 -2.71 8.14 11.78
N HIS A 402 -1.55 8.80 11.92
CA HIS A 402 -0.27 8.11 12.04
C HIS A 402 0.07 7.22 10.85
N VAL A 403 0.08 7.81 9.66
CA VAL A 403 0.39 7.07 8.42
C VAL A 403 1.86 7.24 8.06
N HIS A 404 2.52 6.13 7.77
CA HIS A 404 3.87 6.10 7.22
C HIS A 404 3.89 6.18 5.69
N GLU A 405 4.93 6.78 5.14
CA GLU A 405 5.21 6.85 3.70
C GLU A 405 5.16 5.46 3.02
N LYS A 406 5.66 4.41 3.70
CA LYS A 406 5.67 3.03 3.19
C LYS A 406 4.27 2.50 2.87
N ALA A 407 3.23 3.01 3.53
CA ALA A 407 1.85 2.56 3.34
C ALA A 407 1.30 2.88 1.95
N ILE A 408 1.92 3.79 1.18
CA ILE A 408 1.46 4.15 -0.17
C ILE A 408 1.43 2.96 -1.14
N LEU A 409 2.24 1.92 -0.89
CA LEU A 409 2.21 0.69 -1.67
C LEU A 409 0.84 -0.03 -1.62
N ILE A 410 0.07 0.14 -0.54
CA ILE A 410 -1.29 -0.41 -0.41
C ILE A 410 -2.24 0.19 -1.46
N VAL A 411 -1.94 1.40 -1.95
CA VAL A 411 -2.68 2.06 -3.02
C VAL A 411 -2.16 1.64 -4.40
N ILE A 412 -0.83 1.62 -4.58
CA ILE A 412 -0.18 1.30 -5.87
C ILE A 412 -0.54 -0.10 -6.36
N PHE A 413 -0.53 -1.10 -5.49
CA PHE A 413 -0.75 -2.48 -5.92
C PHE A 413 -2.15 -2.67 -6.55
N PRO A 414 -3.26 -2.32 -5.87
CA PRO A 414 -4.60 -2.43 -6.46
C PRO A 414 -4.80 -1.65 -7.76
N ILE A 415 -4.40 -0.37 -7.81
CA ILE A 415 -4.64 0.48 -9.00
C ILE A 415 -3.89 -0.02 -10.24
N THR A 416 -2.74 -0.68 -10.05
CA THR A 416 -1.96 -1.25 -11.17
C THR A 416 -2.74 -2.34 -11.92
N PHE A 417 -3.67 -3.05 -11.27
CA PHE A 417 -4.53 -4.02 -11.96
C PHE A 417 -5.60 -3.36 -12.85
N LEU A 418 -5.91 -2.08 -12.62
CA LEU A 418 -6.91 -1.32 -13.37
C LEU A 418 -6.32 -0.52 -14.53
N VAL A 419 -5.10 0.00 -14.40
CA VAL A 419 -4.52 0.98 -15.35
C VAL A 419 -4.48 0.50 -16.81
N SER A 420 -4.34 -0.81 -17.04
CA SER A 420 -4.30 -1.37 -18.40
C SER A 420 -5.68 -1.46 -19.08
N ARG A 421 -6.75 -1.08 -18.39
CA ARG A 421 -8.14 -1.19 -18.89
C ARG A 421 -8.61 0.04 -19.64
N ASP A 422 -8.27 1.22 -19.16
CA ASP A 422 -8.71 2.48 -19.76
C ASP A 422 -7.59 3.52 -19.76
N LYS A 423 -7.46 4.24 -20.88
CA LYS A 423 -6.43 5.28 -21.06
C LYS A 423 -6.56 6.41 -20.04
N LYS A 424 -7.78 6.77 -19.62
CA LYS A 424 -8.03 7.83 -18.63
C LYS A 424 -7.42 7.53 -17.27
N LEU A 425 -7.24 6.24 -16.94
CA LEU A 425 -6.60 5.82 -15.70
C LEU A 425 -5.08 6.03 -15.69
N LEU A 426 -4.44 6.23 -16.84
CA LEU A 426 -3.00 6.45 -16.92
C LEU A 426 -2.57 7.75 -16.24
N ALA A 427 -3.34 8.81 -16.38
CA ALA A 427 -3.04 10.11 -15.79
C ALA A 427 -2.94 10.06 -14.26
N PRO A 428 -3.99 9.63 -13.51
CA PRO A 428 -3.87 9.47 -12.06
C PRO A 428 -2.84 8.40 -11.68
N PHE A 429 -2.73 7.29 -12.42
CA PHE A 429 -1.73 6.27 -12.13
C PHE A 429 -0.29 6.79 -12.20
N ASN A 430 0.09 7.47 -13.29
CA ASN A 430 1.44 8.00 -13.49
C ASN A 430 1.80 9.01 -12.41
N LEU A 431 0.84 9.86 -12.03
CA LEU A 431 1.03 10.85 -10.98
C LEU A 431 1.20 10.19 -9.60
N LEU A 432 0.41 9.15 -9.30
CA LEU A 432 0.57 8.35 -8.07
C LEU A 432 1.95 7.71 -8.03
N VAL A 433 2.32 6.89 -9.01
CA VAL A 433 3.56 6.08 -8.92
C VAL A 433 4.82 6.94 -8.92
N SER A 434 4.83 8.04 -9.68
CA SER A 434 5.97 8.98 -9.70
C SER A 434 6.19 9.63 -8.33
N CYS A 435 5.13 10.23 -7.76
CA CYS A 435 5.22 10.89 -6.46
C CYS A 435 5.41 9.90 -5.31
N ALA A 436 4.73 8.75 -5.36
CA ALA A 436 4.80 7.74 -4.33
C ALA A 436 6.15 7.02 -4.25
N TYR A 437 6.85 6.78 -5.36
CA TYR A 437 8.18 6.16 -5.29
C TYR A 437 9.26 7.19 -4.90
N VAL A 438 9.18 8.43 -5.40
CA VAL A 438 10.12 9.49 -5.00
C VAL A 438 10.00 9.81 -3.51
N SER A 439 8.78 9.77 -2.95
CA SER A 439 8.59 9.98 -1.51
C SER A 439 9.14 8.87 -0.61
N LEU A 440 9.59 7.73 -1.17
CA LEU A 440 10.29 6.70 -0.40
C LEU A 440 11.80 6.96 -0.31
N PHE A 441 12.35 7.88 -1.10
CA PHE A 441 13.80 8.13 -1.11
C PHE A 441 14.37 8.51 0.26
N PRO A 442 13.70 9.34 1.08
CA PRO A 442 14.20 9.68 2.41
C PRO A 442 14.36 8.49 3.38
N LEU A 443 13.72 7.35 3.11
CA LEU A 443 13.86 6.14 3.94
C LEU A 443 15.26 5.52 3.89
N ILE A 444 16.01 5.84 2.84
CA ILE A 444 17.39 5.43 2.65
C ILE A 444 18.17 6.72 2.54
N PHE A 445 18.63 7.24 3.66
CA PHE A 445 19.32 8.53 3.75
C PHE A 445 20.80 8.44 3.33
N THR A 446 21.34 7.23 3.20
CA THR A 446 22.72 6.99 2.80
C THR A 446 22.97 7.34 1.33
N SER A 447 24.14 7.91 1.05
CA SER A 447 24.56 8.37 -0.29
C SER A 447 24.96 7.23 -1.22
N GLY A 448 25.44 6.09 -0.69
CA GLY A 448 25.90 4.94 -1.49
C GLY A 448 24.80 4.32 -2.37
N GLU A 449 23.55 4.37 -1.92
CA GLU A 449 22.40 3.80 -2.59
C GLU A 449 21.72 4.79 -3.54
N TRP A 450 22.25 6.02 -3.69
CA TRP A 450 21.65 7.07 -4.52
C TRP A 450 21.40 6.61 -5.96
N LEU A 451 22.41 5.97 -6.57
CA LEU A 451 22.32 5.47 -7.94
C LEU A 451 21.15 4.49 -8.08
N ILE A 452 21.02 3.55 -7.15
CA ILE A 452 19.94 2.56 -7.18
C ILE A 452 18.59 3.27 -6.99
N LYS A 453 18.44 4.14 -5.99
CA LYS A 453 17.19 4.85 -5.71
C LYS A 453 16.71 5.66 -6.92
N VAL A 454 17.56 6.50 -7.48
CA VAL A 454 17.17 7.44 -8.53
C VAL A 454 17.14 6.78 -9.90
N VAL A 455 18.19 6.05 -10.29
CA VAL A 455 18.30 5.47 -11.64
C VAL A 455 17.32 4.32 -11.81
N TYR A 456 17.18 3.42 -10.84
CA TYR A 456 16.24 2.31 -10.94
C TYR A 456 14.80 2.82 -11.03
N THR A 457 14.41 3.76 -10.16
CA THR A 457 13.06 4.35 -10.17
C THR A 457 12.77 5.08 -11.47
N THR A 458 13.73 5.85 -11.98
CA THR A 458 13.58 6.58 -13.26
C THR A 458 13.46 5.63 -14.44
N LEU A 459 14.32 4.61 -14.53
CA LEU A 459 14.26 3.60 -15.58
C LEU A 459 12.95 2.82 -15.53
N TRP A 460 12.53 2.38 -14.34
CA TRP A 460 11.24 1.74 -14.14
C TRP A 460 10.10 2.62 -14.65
N TYR A 461 10.08 3.91 -14.26
CA TYR A 461 9.04 4.84 -14.66
C TYR A 461 9.00 4.99 -16.19
N ILE A 462 10.14 5.23 -16.83
CA ILE A 462 10.23 5.37 -18.29
C ILE A 462 9.72 4.11 -18.99
N ILE A 463 10.21 2.93 -18.58
CA ILE A 463 9.81 1.64 -19.17
C ILE A 463 8.30 1.44 -19.05
N TYR A 464 7.73 1.62 -17.86
CA TYR A 464 6.33 1.32 -17.62
C TYR A 464 5.38 2.42 -18.12
N TYR A 465 5.81 3.67 -18.18
CA TYR A 465 5.08 4.75 -18.85
C TYR A 465 4.78 4.38 -20.31
N PHE A 466 5.78 3.88 -21.05
CA PHE A 466 5.59 3.47 -22.44
C PHE A 466 4.87 2.12 -22.56
N ASN A 467 5.16 1.14 -21.70
CA ASN A 467 4.53 -0.17 -21.78
C ASN A 467 3.02 -0.11 -21.48
N PHE A 468 2.59 0.63 -20.45
CA PHE A 468 1.17 0.79 -20.15
C PHE A 468 0.42 1.47 -21.29
N ARG A 469 0.98 2.55 -21.86
CA ARG A 469 0.39 3.24 -23.03
C ARG A 469 0.26 2.33 -24.27
N LYS A 470 1.11 1.32 -24.41
CA LYS A 470 1.04 0.35 -25.53
C LYS A 470 -0.01 -0.74 -25.34
N VAL A 471 -0.35 -1.09 -24.09
CA VAL A 471 -1.25 -2.21 -23.81
C VAL A 471 -2.64 -1.79 -23.34
N VAL A 472 -2.81 -0.51 -22.97
CA VAL A 472 -4.11 0.04 -22.60
C VAL A 472 -5.08 -0.04 -23.76
N LEU A 473 -6.35 -0.32 -23.47
CA LEU A 473 -7.39 -0.36 -24.49
C LEU A 473 -7.66 1.07 -25.00
N PRO A 474 -7.64 1.30 -26.32
CA PRO A 474 -8.00 2.59 -26.89
C PRO A 474 -9.51 2.81 -26.74
N PHE A 475 -9.89 4.02 -26.31
CA PHE A 475 -11.30 4.42 -26.22
C PHE A 475 -11.87 4.76 -27.60
N LYS A 476 -13.15 4.43 -27.83
CA LYS A 476 -13.82 4.58 -29.14
C LYS A 476 -14.27 6.01 -29.47
N ASN A 477 -14.38 6.92 -28.50
CA ASN A 477 -14.77 8.30 -28.77
C ASN A 477 -13.57 9.26 -28.67
N PHE A 478 -13.58 10.29 -29.51
CA PHE A 478 -12.52 11.29 -29.64
C PHE A 478 -12.10 11.88 -28.28
N VAL A 479 -10.79 11.89 -28.04
CA VAL A 479 -10.15 12.64 -26.95
C VAL A 479 -10.44 14.12 -27.19
N GLY A 480 -11.15 14.77 -26.26
CA GLY A 480 -11.36 16.22 -26.31
C GLY A 480 -10.07 16.98 -26.01
N ASP A 481 -9.93 18.19 -26.54
CA ASP A 481 -8.73 19.03 -26.34
C ASP A 481 -8.35 19.23 -24.87
N GLY A 482 -9.35 19.25 -23.97
CA GLY A 482 -9.14 19.37 -22.52
C GLY A 482 -8.38 18.20 -21.88
N GLU A 483 -8.57 16.96 -22.35
CA GLU A 483 -7.83 15.79 -21.85
C GLU A 483 -6.35 15.87 -22.21
N ILE A 484 -6.04 16.38 -23.41
CA ILE A 484 -4.65 16.56 -23.88
C ILE A 484 -3.93 17.61 -23.05
N ILE A 485 -4.60 18.72 -22.72
CA ILE A 485 -4.04 19.79 -21.89
C ILE A 485 -3.75 19.27 -20.48
N LEU A 486 -4.70 18.53 -19.88
CA LEU A 486 -4.52 17.93 -18.56
C LEU A 486 -3.36 16.93 -18.55
N ASP A 487 -3.25 16.06 -19.55
CA ASP A 487 -2.14 15.13 -19.71
C ASP A 487 -0.79 15.87 -19.80
N ARG A 488 -0.72 16.97 -20.54
CA ARG A 488 0.50 17.79 -20.64
C ARG A 488 0.86 18.45 -19.31
N PHE A 489 -0.13 18.97 -18.60
CA PHE A 489 0.08 19.56 -17.28
C PHE A 489 0.60 18.52 -16.27
N ILE A 490 -0.01 17.33 -16.24
CA ILE A 490 0.43 16.22 -15.38
C ILE A 490 1.85 15.79 -15.74
N ASN A 491 2.17 15.63 -17.02
CA ASN A 491 3.53 15.29 -17.43
C ASN A 491 4.54 16.39 -17.07
N GLY A 492 4.18 17.67 -17.20
CA GLY A 492 5.00 18.80 -16.77
C GLY A 492 5.24 18.80 -15.26
N TYR A 493 4.21 18.48 -14.47
CA TYR A 493 4.34 18.29 -13.04
C TYR A 493 5.30 17.12 -12.72
N ILE A 494 5.13 15.96 -13.34
CA ILE A 494 6.02 14.81 -13.11
C ILE A 494 7.48 15.15 -13.49
N LEU A 495 7.70 15.90 -14.57
CA LEU A 495 9.05 16.39 -14.94
C LEU A 495 9.65 17.31 -13.88
N GLY A 496 8.83 18.05 -13.13
CA GLY A 496 9.26 18.87 -12.00
C GLY A 496 9.85 18.07 -10.82
N LEU A 497 9.65 16.75 -10.75
CA LEU A 497 10.35 15.89 -9.79
C LEU A 497 11.86 15.87 -10.04
N ILE A 498 12.31 16.01 -11.30
CA ILE A 498 13.74 15.96 -11.65
C ILE A 498 14.52 17.12 -10.98
N PRO A 499 14.16 18.40 -11.18
CA PRO A 499 14.85 19.50 -10.49
C PRO A 499 14.67 19.43 -8.98
N MET A 500 13.52 18.96 -8.47
CA MET A 500 13.29 18.81 -7.03
C MET A 500 14.23 17.77 -6.41
N VAL A 501 14.32 16.56 -6.97
CA VAL A 501 15.22 15.50 -6.50
C VAL A 501 16.68 15.92 -6.66
N THR A 502 17.01 16.62 -7.76
CA THR A 502 18.37 17.13 -7.99
C THR A 502 18.74 18.15 -6.92
N LEU A 503 17.85 19.11 -6.62
CA LEU A 503 18.07 20.10 -5.57
C LEU A 503 18.31 19.43 -4.22
N VAL A 504 17.46 18.49 -3.81
CA VAL A 504 17.63 17.76 -2.55
C VAL A 504 18.97 17.00 -2.52
N SER A 505 19.30 16.31 -3.61
CA SER A 505 20.56 15.55 -3.73
C SER A 505 21.80 16.47 -3.67
N LEU A 506 21.71 17.68 -4.22
CA LEU A 506 22.79 18.67 -4.12
C LEU A 506 22.94 19.17 -2.68
N ILE A 507 21.85 19.38 -1.96
CA ILE A 507 21.93 19.77 -0.54
C ILE A 507 22.58 18.65 0.27
N ASP A 508 22.18 17.39 0.07
CA ASP A 508 22.80 16.22 0.71
C ASP A 508 24.31 16.11 0.40
N LEU A 509 24.71 16.36 -0.85
CA LEU A 509 26.11 16.26 -1.25
C LEU A 509 26.99 17.35 -0.61
N PHE A 510 26.44 18.55 -0.41
CA PHE A 510 27.19 19.71 0.06
C PHE A 510 27.02 19.99 1.56
N GLU A 511 26.15 19.29 2.27
CA GLU A 511 25.89 19.53 3.70
C GLU A 511 27.12 19.32 4.58
N HIS A 512 28.02 18.40 4.22
CA HIS A 512 29.28 18.21 4.95
C HIS A 512 30.26 19.38 4.79
N LYS A 513 30.11 20.19 3.75
CA LYS A 513 31.00 21.34 3.46
C LYS A 513 30.47 22.66 3.99
N PHE A 514 29.16 22.82 4.10
CA PHE A 514 28.53 24.08 4.50
C PHE A 514 27.58 23.88 5.68
N GLU A 515 27.92 24.47 6.83
CA GLU A 515 27.12 24.39 8.06
C GLU A 515 25.68 24.91 7.87
N VAL A 516 25.50 25.90 6.98
CA VAL A 516 24.17 26.42 6.63
C VAL A 516 23.27 25.33 6.04
N LEU A 517 23.82 24.41 5.24
CA LEU A 517 23.06 23.32 4.63
C LEU A 517 22.68 22.23 5.63
N GLN A 518 23.48 22.03 6.68
CA GLN A 518 23.13 21.13 7.79
C GLN A 518 21.87 21.60 8.53
N LYS A 519 21.67 22.92 8.62
CA LYS A 519 20.45 23.53 9.20
C LYS A 519 19.21 23.37 8.32
N LEU A 520 19.35 22.85 7.10
CA LEU A 520 18.26 22.64 6.13
C LEU A 520 17.79 21.17 6.04
N GLU A 521 18.16 20.31 6.99
CA GLU A 521 17.76 18.90 6.99
C GLU A 521 16.24 18.72 6.83
N PHE A 522 15.48 19.46 7.64
CA PHE A 522 14.02 19.45 7.59
C PHE A 522 13.45 19.99 6.27
N LEU A 523 14.11 20.97 5.64
CA LEU A 523 13.66 21.54 4.37
C LEU A 523 13.68 20.48 3.26
N LYS A 524 14.72 19.64 3.20
CA LYS A 524 14.82 18.54 2.22
C LYS A 524 13.63 17.58 2.33
N LEU A 525 13.35 17.13 3.55
CA LEU A 525 12.25 16.22 3.86
C LEU A 525 10.90 16.85 3.53
N MET A 526 10.70 18.11 3.94
CA MET A 526 9.49 18.87 3.69
C MET A 526 9.22 19.08 2.19
N LEU A 527 10.24 19.42 1.40
CA LEU A 527 10.11 19.60 -0.05
C LEU A 527 9.59 18.33 -0.74
N ILE A 528 10.17 17.17 -0.42
CA ILE A 528 9.73 15.89 -0.96
C ILE A 528 8.29 15.59 -0.52
N SER A 529 8.00 15.75 0.78
CA SER A 529 6.71 15.43 1.38
C SER A 529 5.57 16.26 0.77
N VAL A 530 5.76 17.58 0.67
CA VAL A 530 4.75 18.53 0.17
C VAL A 530 4.57 18.36 -1.33
N TYR A 531 5.66 18.28 -2.09
CA TYR A 531 5.58 18.09 -3.53
C TYR A 531 4.86 16.77 -3.84
N CYS A 532 5.35 15.65 -3.32
CA CYS A 532 4.72 14.36 -3.57
C CYS A 532 3.29 14.29 -3.03
N GLY A 533 2.99 14.96 -1.91
CA GLY A 533 1.66 15.03 -1.33
C GLY A 533 0.64 15.69 -2.24
N ILE A 534 0.99 16.81 -2.87
CA ILE A 534 0.14 17.47 -3.88
C ILE A 534 -0.14 16.52 -5.04
N GLY A 535 0.87 15.82 -5.55
CA GLY A 535 0.71 14.85 -6.63
C GLY A 535 -0.21 13.68 -6.25
N ILE A 536 -0.03 13.08 -5.07
CA ILE A 536 -0.85 11.95 -4.60
C ILE A 536 -2.31 12.40 -4.38
N ILE A 537 -2.54 13.57 -3.78
CA ILE A 537 -3.89 14.13 -3.60
C ILE A 537 -4.54 14.39 -4.96
N SER A 538 -3.78 14.91 -5.93
CA SER A 538 -4.27 15.18 -7.28
C SER A 538 -4.62 13.88 -8.02
N SER A 539 -3.83 12.83 -7.85
CA SER A 539 -4.13 11.49 -8.37
C SER A 539 -5.39 10.91 -7.75
N TRP A 540 -5.57 11.03 -6.44
CA TRP A 540 -6.78 10.60 -5.73
C TRP A 540 -8.03 11.33 -6.24
N ASN A 541 -7.95 12.65 -6.44
CA ASN A 541 -9.06 13.42 -7.01
C ASN A 541 -9.39 12.96 -8.44
N GLY A 542 -8.39 12.79 -9.30
CA GLY A 542 -8.59 12.29 -10.66
C GLY A 542 -9.19 10.89 -10.70
N PHE A 543 -8.71 9.98 -9.85
CA PHE A 543 -9.23 8.62 -9.76
C PHE A 543 -10.64 8.57 -9.17
N ASN A 544 -10.95 9.37 -8.15
CA ASN A 544 -12.31 9.51 -7.61
C ASN A 544 -13.28 9.98 -8.68
N TRP A 545 -12.91 11.03 -9.43
CA TRP A 545 -13.76 11.55 -10.49
C TRP A 545 -14.13 10.45 -11.50
N LEU A 546 -13.13 9.70 -11.97
CA LEU A 546 -13.35 8.58 -12.89
C LEU A 546 -14.19 7.46 -12.24
N TYR A 547 -14.01 7.18 -10.96
CA TYR A 547 -14.76 6.16 -10.25
C TYR A 547 -16.25 6.49 -10.10
N PHE A 548 -16.59 7.75 -9.82
CA PHE A 548 -17.97 8.17 -9.58
C PHE A 548 -18.70 8.69 -10.82
N MET A 549 -17.99 9.27 -11.79
CA MET A 549 -18.61 9.99 -12.91
C MET A 549 -18.51 9.24 -14.25
N ASP A 550 -17.59 8.28 -14.40
CA ASP A 550 -17.38 7.55 -15.64
C ASP A 550 -17.72 6.07 -15.49
N GLU A 551 -19.01 5.73 -15.54
CA GLU A 551 -19.53 4.36 -15.45
C GLU A 551 -18.90 3.41 -16.49
N SER A 552 -18.51 3.94 -17.66
CA SER A 552 -18.03 3.13 -18.79
C SER A 552 -16.74 2.35 -18.51
N ILE A 553 -15.92 2.83 -17.56
CA ILE A 553 -14.68 2.17 -17.14
C ILE A 553 -14.99 0.87 -16.37
N TRP A 554 -16.13 0.83 -15.69
CA TRP A 554 -16.43 -0.15 -14.66
C TRP A 554 -17.38 -1.27 -15.11
N ASP A 555 -17.97 -1.13 -16.29
CA ASP A 555 -18.84 -2.15 -16.89
C ASP A 555 -18.04 -3.25 -17.61
N ASP A 556 -18.35 -4.51 -17.30
CA ASP A 556 -17.65 -5.68 -17.83
C ASP A 556 -18.05 -6.06 -19.28
N GLU A 557 -19.12 -5.48 -19.82
CA GLU A 557 -19.68 -5.87 -21.14
C GLU A 557 -18.74 -5.59 -22.32
N ILE A 558 -17.75 -4.71 -22.14
CA ILE A 558 -16.82 -4.29 -23.20
C ILE A 558 -15.78 -5.36 -23.55
N ASP A 559 -15.51 -6.32 -22.66
CA ASP A 559 -14.45 -7.35 -22.86
C ASP A 559 -14.91 -8.59 -23.67
N ASN A 560 -16.19 -8.65 -24.09
CA ASN A 560 -16.76 -9.80 -24.82
C ASN A 560 -16.70 -9.68 -26.37
N ASN A 561 -16.11 -8.59 -26.89
CA ASN A 561 -15.80 -8.40 -28.31
C ASN A 561 -14.29 -8.24 -28.48
#